data_AF-X1LL71-F1
#
_entry.id   AF-X1LL71-F1
#
_cell.length_a   1.000
_cell.length_b   1.000
_cell.length_c   1.000
_cell.angle_alpha   90.00
_cell.angle_beta   90.00
_cell.angle_gamma   90.00
#
_symmetry.space_group_name_H-M   'P 1'
#
loop_
_entity.id
_entity.type
_entity.pdbx_description
1 polymer ?
#
loop_
_entity_poly.entity_id
_entity_poly.type
_entity_poly.pdbx_seq_one_letter_code
_entity_poly.pdbx_strand_id
1 'polypeptide(L)'
;MFLVYVKLPEDEGYFGWSRKSWLLDRFLDDKIVKIIGIVIWILVLIGFFGSGIVILVKHESWRIIDIIASFISLFAFFLFWNELKPKPKYFILGPIISIVNIIALLIVKWPTDT
;
A
#
# COMPACT_ATOMS: atom_id res chain seq x y z
N MET A 1 -1.95 -31.20 30.45
CA MET A 1 -2.25 -29.85 29.90
C MET A 1 -0.92 -29.21 29.57
N PHE A 2 -0.49 -29.24 28.30
CA PHE A 2 0.80 -28.70 27.88
C PHE A 2 0.62 -27.22 27.51
N LEU A 3 1.21 -26.32 28.29
CA LEU A 3 1.34 -24.91 27.96
C LEU A 3 2.46 -24.77 26.91
N VAL A 4 2.05 -24.64 25.65
CA VAL A 4 2.97 -24.31 24.55
C VAL A 4 3.35 -22.83 24.70
N TYR A 5 4.53 -22.57 25.23
CA TYR A 5 5.14 -21.23 25.20
C TYR A 5 5.53 -20.92 23.76
N VAL A 6 4.62 -20.29 23.02
CA VAL A 6 4.95 -19.66 21.74
C VAL A 6 5.73 -18.39 22.07
N LYS A 7 7.06 -18.47 21.99
CA LYS A 7 7.93 -17.29 22.06
C LYS A 7 7.65 -16.47 20.80
N LEU A 8 6.81 -15.44 20.94
CA LEU A 8 6.63 -14.44 19.89
C LEU A 8 8.02 -13.79 19.66
N PRO A 9 8.50 -13.70 18.41
CA PRO A 9 9.78 -13.05 18.14
C PRO A 9 9.73 -11.62 18.69
N GLU A 10 10.72 -11.28 19.52
CA GLU A 10 10.92 -9.95 20.12
C GLU A 10 11.24 -8.85 19.09
N ASP A 11 11.35 -9.21 17.81
CA ASP A 11 11.43 -8.27 16.70
C ASP A 11 10.02 -7.79 16.33
N GLU A 12 9.59 -6.78 17.07
CA GLU A 12 8.34 -6.02 16.96
C GLU A 12 7.80 -5.91 15.52
N GLY A 13 6.80 -6.74 15.21
CA GLY A 13 5.41 -6.28 15.13
C GLY A 13 5.01 -5.30 14.01
N TYR A 14 5.86 -4.98 13.03
CA TYR A 14 5.46 -4.12 11.91
C TYR A 14 5.28 -4.93 10.63
N PHE A 15 4.02 -5.23 10.33
CA PHE A 15 3.62 -5.82 9.05
C PHE A 15 3.89 -4.81 7.92
N GLY A 16 5.07 -4.89 7.32
CA GLY A 16 5.29 -4.42 5.94
C GLY A 16 5.72 -3.01 5.73
N TRP A 17 5.95 -2.31 6.82
CA TRP A 17 6.40 -0.94 6.78
C TRP A 17 7.51 -0.75 7.79
N SER A 18 8.66 -0.26 7.31
CA SER A 18 9.85 -0.08 8.13
C SER A 18 9.75 1.13 9.08
N ARG A 19 8.65 1.91 9.02
CA ARG A 19 8.47 3.20 9.73
C ARG A 19 9.54 4.24 9.43
N LYS A 20 10.40 3.95 8.45
CA LYS A 20 11.50 4.75 7.97
C LYS A 20 11.26 5.10 6.52
N SER A 21 11.73 6.27 6.12
CA SER A 21 11.70 6.73 4.74
C SER A 21 13.10 7.18 4.38
N TRP A 22 13.67 6.58 3.34
CA TRP A 22 15.00 6.94 2.86
C TRP A 22 15.13 8.43 2.48
N LEU A 23 14.00 9.05 2.10
CA LEU A 23 13.92 10.45 1.70
C LEU A 23 13.47 11.36 2.85
N LEU A 24 12.37 11.05 3.54
CA LEU A 24 11.80 11.95 4.54
C LEU A 24 12.63 12.01 5.83
N ASP A 25 13.30 10.93 6.22
CA ASP A 25 14.13 10.90 7.44
C ASP A 25 15.32 11.88 7.37
N ARG A 26 15.66 12.40 6.19
CA ARG A 26 16.71 13.43 6.03
C ARG A 26 16.24 14.84 6.38
N PHE A 27 14.93 15.09 6.35
CA PHE A 27 14.36 16.44 6.48
C PHE A 27 13.37 16.55 7.65
N LEU A 28 12.83 15.44 8.13
CA LEU A 28 11.74 15.40 9.10
C LEU A 28 12.08 14.48 10.26
N ASP A 29 11.50 14.79 11.42
CA ASP A 29 11.57 13.93 12.59
C ASP A 29 10.82 12.61 12.37
N ASP A 30 11.34 11.55 12.99
CA ASP A 30 10.79 10.18 12.93
C ASP A 30 9.28 10.11 13.25
N LYS A 31 8.82 10.93 14.21
CA LYS A 31 7.39 11.03 14.54
C LYS A 31 6.55 11.56 13.37
N ILE A 32 7.05 12.57 12.67
CA ILE A 32 6.35 13.20 11.53
C ILE A 32 6.32 12.22 10.35
N VAL A 33 7.46 11.56 10.05
CA VAL A 33 7.55 10.54 9.00
C VAL A 33 6.55 9.41 9.22
N LYS A 34 6.38 8.97 10.48
CA LYS A 34 5.37 7.97 10.84
C LYS A 34 3.94 8.44 10.60
N ILE A 35 3.61 9.67 11.00
CA ILE A 35 2.26 10.22 10.78
C ILE A 35 1.96 10.31 9.28
N ILE A 36 2.91 10.81 8.49
CA ILE A 36 2.77 10.90 7.02
C ILE A 36 2.53 9.50 6.43
N GLY A 37 3.31 8.51 6.84
CA GLY A 37 3.13 7.13 6.38
C GLY A 37 1.76 6.56 6.70
N ILE A 38 1.27 6.74 7.93
CA ILE A 38 -0.06 6.29 8.34
C ILE A 38 -1.15 6.96 7.50
N VAL A 39 -1.08 8.29 7.32
CA VAL A 39 -2.06 9.05 6.53
C VAL A 39 -2.10 8.57 5.09
N ILE A 40 -0.93 8.40 4.46
CA ILE A 40 -0.83 7.93 3.07
C ILE A 40 -1.41 6.51 2.94
N TRP A 41 -1.07 5.58 3.85
CA TRP A 41 -1.60 4.23 3.80
C TRP A 41 -3.12 4.16 4.03
N ILE A 42 -3.66 5.00 4.92
CA ILE A 42 -5.12 5.12 5.10
C ILE A 42 -5.77 5.62 3.81
N LEU A 43 -5.20 6.64 3.14
CA LEU A 43 -5.71 7.14 1.87
C LEU A 43 -5.70 6.06 0.78
N VAL A 44 -4.65 5.25 0.71
CA VAL A 44 -4.55 4.11 -0.21
C VAL A 44 -5.66 3.09 0.05
N LEU A 45 -5.88 2.73 1.31
CA LEU A 45 -6.95 1.80 1.69
C LEU A 45 -8.32 2.36 1.33
N ILE A 46 -8.60 3.61 1.67
CA ILE A 46 -9.86 4.27 1.31
C ILE A 46 -10.04 4.32 -0.21
N GLY A 47 -8.97 4.57 -0.96
CA GLY A 47 -8.99 4.58 -2.42
C GLY A 47 -9.39 3.23 -3.02
N PHE A 48 -8.75 2.13 -2.58
CA PHE A 48 -9.04 0.78 -3.07
C PHE A 48 -10.39 0.24 -2.58
N PHE A 49 -10.75 0.46 -1.30
CA PHE A 49 -12.09 0.07 -0.82
C PHE A 49 -13.17 0.92 -1.50
N GLY A 50 -12.92 2.21 -1.67
CA GLY A 50 -13.80 3.13 -2.37
C GLY A 50 -14.01 2.71 -3.81
N SER A 51 -12.95 2.43 -4.58
CA SER A 51 -13.08 1.94 -5.95
C SER A 51 -13.84 0.61 -5.99
N GLY A 52 -13.56 -0.30 -5.07
CA GLY A 52 -14.25 -1.58 -4.89
C GLY A 52 -15.75 -1.45 -4.56
N ILE A 53 -16.17 -0.39 -3.87
CA ILE A 53 -17.60 -0.12 -3.62
C ILE A 53 -18.24 0.53 -4.86
N VAL A 54 -17.56 1.51 -5.46
CA VAL A 54 -18.07 2.27 -6.61
C VAL A 54 -18.26 1.36 -7.83
N ILE A 55 -17.38 0.36 -8.03
CA ILE A 55 -17.55 -0.65 -9.08
C ILE A 55 -18.80 -1.51 -8.86
N LEU A 56 -19.15 -1.85 -7.61
CA LEU A 56 -20.37 -2.60 -7.29
C LEU A 56 -21.65 -1.80 -7.56
N VAL A 57 -21.57 -0.47 -7.42
CA VAL A 57 -22.67 0.46 -7.71
C VAL A 57 -22.71 0.85 -9.21
N LYS A 58 -21.81 0.29 -10.04
CA LYS A 58 -21.72 0.55 -11.50
C LYS A 58 -21.53 2.03 -11.87
N HIS A 59 -20.90 2.81 -11.01
CA HIS A 59 -20.69 4.23 -11.26
C HIS A 59 -19.35 4.46 -11.98
N GLU A 60 -19.36 5.10 -13.15
CA GLU A 60 -18.21 5.20 -14.08
C GLU A 60 -16.92 5.77 -13.47
N SER A 61 -17.03 6.55 -12.40
CA SER A 61 -15.88 7.13 -11.69
C SER A 61 -14.95 6.12 -11.00
N TRP A 62 -15.34 4.85 -10.85
CA TRP A 62 -14.51 3.86 -10.15
C TRP A 62 -13.11 3.72 -10.77
N ARG A 63 -12.99 3.85 -12.10
CA ARG A 63 -11.71 3.74 -12.82
C ARG A 63 -10.72 4.82 -12.38
N ILE A 64 -11.16 6.08 -12.36
CA ILE A 64 -10.30 7.21 -11.99
C ILE A 64 -9.86 7.09 -10.53
N ILE A 65 -10.78 6.69 -9.64
CA ILE A 65 -10.49 6.49 -8.22
C ILE A 65 -9.42 5.40 -8.05
N ASP A 66 -9.55 4.27 -8.74
CA ASP A 66 -8.61 3.15 -8.64
C ASP A 66 -7.23 3.48 -9.21
N ILE A 67 -7.17 4.23 -10.33
CA ILE A 67 -5.92 4.72 -10.91
C ILE A 67 -5.20 5.64 -9.91
N ILE A 68 -5.91 6.61 -9.32
CA ILE A 68 -5.32 7.52 -8.33
C ILE A 68 -4.83 6.74 -7.11
N ALA A 69 -5.63 5.81 -6.59
CA ALA A 69 -5.25 4.98 -5.45
C ALA A 69 -3.98 4.15 -5.75
N SER A 70 -3.88 3.59 -6.95
CA SER A 70 -2.73 2.82 -7.41
C SER A 70 -1.46 3.68 -7.49
N PHE A 71 -1.56 4.90 -8.03
CA PHE A 71 -0.43 5.83 -8.06
C PHE A 71 0.02 6.24 -6.66
N ILE A 72 -0.92 6.56 -5.75
CA ILE A 72 -0.60 6.90 -4.36
C ILE A 72 0.06 5.70 -3.67
N SER A 73 -0.42 4.47 -3.92
CA SER A 73 0.15 3.25 -3.35
C SER A 73 1.60 3.03 -3.80
N LEU A 74 1.89 3.20 -5.10
CA LEU A 74 3.25 3.10 -5.61
C LEU A 74 4.16 4.21 -5.10
N PHE A 75 3.64 5.43 -4.99
CA PHE A 75 4.38 6.55 -4.41
C PHE A 75 4.71 6.28 -2.94
N ALA A 76 3.74 5.82 -2.15
CA ALA A 76 3.93 5.43 -0.76
C ALA A 76 4.99 4.34 -0.64
N PHE A 77 4.88 3.31 -1.48
CA PHE A 77 5.85 2.23 -1.53
C PHE A 77 7.24 2.77 -1.81
N PHE A 78 7.42 3.58 -2.85
CA PHE A 78 8.72 4.18 -3.19
C PHE A 78 9.27 5.04 -2.05
N LEU A 79 8.43 5.85 -1.39
CA LEU A 79 8.83 6.76 -0.33
C LEU A 79 9.27 6.03 0.96
N PHE A 80 8.59 4.93 1.29
CA PHE A 80 8.84 4.15 2.50
C PHE A 80 9.59 2.84 2.23
N TRP A 81 10.09 2.64 1.01
CA TRP A 81 10.94 1.52 0.66
C TRP A 81 12.27 1.67 1.38
N ASN A 82 12.56 0.75 2.30
CA ASN A 82 13.83 0.69 3.00
C ASN A 82 14.54 -0.59 2.56
N GLU A 83 15.38 -0.44 1.53
CA GLU A 83 16.31 -1.40 0.95
C GLU A 83 16.27 -2.82 1.56
N LEU A 84 15.43 -3.70 1.01
CA LEU A 84 15.51 -5.18 0.98
C LEU A 84 16.21 -5.91 2.16
N LYS A 85 16.09 -5.44 3.40
CA LYS A 85 16.63 -6.08 4.61
C LYS A 85 15.50 -6.36 5.61
N PRO A 86 15.28 -7.60 6.07
CA PRO A 86 15.58 -8.90 5.45
C PRO A 86 14.32 -9.70 5.09
N LYS A 87 13.11 -9.11 5.05
CA LYS A 87 11.86 -9.87 4.77
C LYS A 87 10.95 -9.21 3.71
N PRO A 88 11.43 -9.02 2.46
CA PRO A 88 10.64 -8.40 1.39
C PRO A 88 9.52 -9.31 0.84
N LYS A 89 9.51 -10.61 1.16
CA LYS A 89 8.62 -11.60 0.50
C LYS A 89 7.12 -11.37 0.73
N TYR A 90 6.72 -10.72 1.83
CA TYR A 90 5.30 -10.56 2.19
C TYR A 90 4.71 -9.19 1.80
N PHE A 91 5.53 -8.23 1.37
CA PHE A 91 5.12 -6.82 1.30
C PHE A 91 5.20 -6.19 -0.09
N ILE A 92 5.53 -6.98 -1.10
CA ILE A 92 5.51 -6.58 -2.51
C ILE A 92 4.12 -6.71 -3.16
N LEU A 93 3.13 -7.31 -2.48
CA LEU A 93 1.80 -7.53 -3.06
C LEU A 93 1.07 -6.22 -3.38
N GLY A 94 1.08 -5.24 -2.47
CA GLY A 94 0.42 -3.94 -2.72
C GLY A 94 0.92 -3.22 -3.98
N PRO A 95 2.24 -3.07 -4.16
CA PRO A 95 2.83 -2.52 -5.38
C PRO A 95 2.51 -3.34 -6.63
N ILE A 96 2.54 -4.68 -6.54
CA ILE A 96 2.19 -5.55 -7.67
C ILE A 96 0.74 -5.32 -8.08
N ILE A 97 -0.20 -5.30 -7.13
CA ILE A 97 -1.62 -5.03 -7.39
C ILE A 97 -1.78 -3.65 -8.04
N SER A 98 -1.11 -2.63 -7.51
CA SER A 98 -1.17 -1.28 -8.06
C SER A 98 -0.66 -1.20 -9.50
N ILE A 99 0.44 -1.90 -9.82
CA ILE A 99 0.98 -2.00 -11.18
C ILE A 99 -0.02 -2.71 -12.09
N VAL A 100 -0.56 -3.85 -11.63
CA VAL A 100 -1.56 -4.63 -12.40
C VAL A 100 -2.80 -3.79 -12.68
N ASN A 101 -3.31 -3.05 -11.69
CA ASN A 101 -4.46 -2.16 -11.85
C ASN A 101 -4.17 -1.04 -12.85
N ILE A 102 -3.02 -0.37 -12.76
CA ILE A 102 -2.62 0.65 -13.73
C ILE A 102 -2.57 0.08 -15.15
N ILE A 103 -1.96 -1.09 -15.34
CA ILE A 103 -1.89 -1.76 -16.65
C ILE A 103 -3.30 -2.12 -17.13
N ALA A 104 -4.12 -2.75 -16.28
CA ALA A 104 -5.47 -3.17 -16.62
C ALA A 104 -6.36 -1.98 -17.01
N LEU A 105 -6.29 -0.88 -16.29
CA LEU A 105 -7.18 0.27 -16.48
C LEU A 105 -6.70 1.25 -17.56
N LEU A 106 -5.40 1.49 -17.70
CA LEU A 106 -4.87 2.44 -18.67
C LEU A 106 -4.49 1.80 -20.01
N ILE A 107 -3.87 0.62 -19.99
CA ILE A 107 -3.34 -0.04 -21.19
C ILE A 107 -4.40 -0.96 -21.78
N VAL A 108 -4.93 -1.89 -20.97
CA VAL A 108 -5.95 -2.85 -21.42
C VAL A 108 -7.32 -2.16 -21.53
N LYS A 109 -7.52 -1.02 -20.84
CA LYS A 109 -8.80 -0.31 -20.75
C LYS A 109 -9.94 -1.22 -20.29
N TRP A 110 -9.62 -2.15 -19.39
CA TRP A 110 -10.58 -3.12 -18.87
C TRP A 110 -11.48 -2.47 -17.81
N PRO A 111 -12.77 -2.82 -17.74
CA PRO A 111 -13.54 -3.59 -18.72
C PRO A 111 -13.67 -2.78 -19.99
N THR A 112 -13.53 -3.41 -21.15
CA THR A 112 -13.72 -2.73 -22.44
C THR A 112 -15.12 -2.14 -22.48
N ASP A 113 -15.20 -0.81 -22.62
CA ASP A 113 -16.47 -0.16 -22.93
C ASP A 113 -16.93 -0.74 -24.29
N THR A 114 -18.01 -1.51 -24.26
CA THR A 114 -18.70 -2.01 -25.46
C THR A 114 -19.36 -0.86 -26.21
#